data_AF-A0A5M6IXM4-F1
#
_entry.id   AF-A0A5M6IXM4-F1
#
_cell.length_a   1.000
_cell.length_b   1.000
_cell.length_c   1.000
_cell.angle_alpha   90.00
_cell.angle_beta   90.00
_cell.angle_gamma   90.00
#
_symmetry.space_group_name_H-M   'P 1'
#
loop_
_entity.id
_entity.type
_entity.pdbx_description
1 polymer ?
#
loop_
_entity_poly.entity_id
_entity_poly.type
_entity_poly.pdbx_seq_one_letter_code
_entity_poly.pdbx_strand_id
1 'polypeptide(L)'
;MTRRGHRGAVRPAVRPVAGRHGRAARQRLSDASAAALRGGIPAPASIRASDRNGFSDLVLDRGGVARRGLLYLSGKDGWGEAFSLKLALLYLADAGLEPAADAQGFLRLGRVSLGPLDGTVGGYARLDTRGYQILREFRPATRLRAFPLRDLLEGKVLAAALRGRIAVLGTAADSVKDPVATPMNAVSEHLLPGVTLHGLFAAQLVAHGLEGLVPTRPLPRPVESPLIGLLVLLGAVAGVGVRQLWLLAVVSAGGTVLLFVTVHAAFLAGL
;
A
#
# COMPACT_ATOMS: atom_id res chain seq x y z
N MET A 1 -36.85 31.59 -6.89
CA MET A 1 -37.34 30.55 -5.97
C MET A 1 -37.81 29.36 -6.79
N THR A 2 -37.09 28.24 -6.79
CA THR A 2 -37.62 26.86 -6.66
C THR A 2 -36.47 25.86 -6.78
N ARG A 3 -36.30 25.10 -5.69
CA ARG A 3 -35.30 24.05 -5.43
C ARG A 3 -35.76 22.75 -6.11
N ARG A 4 -34.91 22.11 -6.90
CA ARG A 4 -34.95 20.66 -7.22
C ARG A 4 -33.50 20.20 -7.07
N GLY A 5 -33.11 19.44 -6.05
CA GLY A 5 -33.62 18.12 -5.72
C GLY A 5 -32.52 17.12 -6.07
N HIS A 6 -31.41 17.17 -5.33
CA HIS A 6 -30.25 16.31 -5.50
C HIS A 6 -30.69 14.86 -5.23
N ARG A 7 -30.73 14.03 -6.27
CA ARG A 7 -30.87 12.57 -6.13
C ARG A 7 -29.57 12.02 -5.56
N GLY A 8 -29.69 11.33 -4.43
CA GLY A 8 -28.58 10.66 -3.76
C GLY A 8 -27.95 9.61 -4.66
N ALA A 9 -26.63 9.71 -4.83
CA ALA A 9 -25.83 8.67 -5.45
C ALA A 9 -25.81 7.45 -4.52
N VAL A 10 -26.35 6.33 -5.03
CA VAL A 10 -26.29 5.02 -4.37
C VAL A 10 -24.84 4.56 -4.39
N ARG A 11 -24.19 4.55 -3.22
CA ARG A 11 -22.82 4.03 -3.03
C ARG A 11 -22.84 2.49 -3.12
N PRO A 12 -21.95 1.86 -3.92
CA PRO A 12 -21.86 0.40 -3.94
C PRO A 12 -21.27 -0.12 -2.62
N ALA A 13 -21.97 -1.08 -2.01
CA ALA A 13 -21.59 -1.67 -0.74
C ALA A 13 -20.49 -2.73 -0.92
N VAL A 14 -19.23 -2.34 -0.75
CA VAL A 14 -18.11 -3.27 -0.56
C VAL A 14 -18.10 -3.70 0.91
N ARG A 15 -18.47 -4.96 1.19
CA ARG A 15 -18.42 -5.57 2.53
C ARG A 15 -17.14 -6.40 2.69
N PRO A 16 -16.31 -6.21 3.74
CA PRO A 16 -15.14 -7.04 3.97
C PRO A 16 -15.44 -8.30 4.80
N VAL A 17 -14.66 -9.35 4.52
CA VAL A 17 -14.76 -10.72 5.07
C VAL A 17 -13.94 -10.86 6.35
N ALA A 18 -14.51 -11.47 7.41
CA ALA A 18 -13.85 -11.67 8.70
C ALA A 18 -13.38 -13.13 8.92
N GLY A 19 -12.11 -13.33 9.29
CA GLY A 19 -11.48 -14.64 9.54
C GLY A 19 -11.35 -15.04 11.03
N ARG A 20 -11.61 -16.32 11.34
CA ARG A 20 -11.64 -16.92 12.71
C ARG A 20 -10.28 -17.54 13.15
N HIS A 21 -10.05 -17.53 14.49
CA HIS A 21 -9.18 -18.40 15.32
C HIS A 21 -7.82 -17.90 15.87
N GLY A 22 -7.71 -17.87 17.21
CA GLY A 22 -6.46 -17.81 17.99
C GLY A 22 -6.58 -17.08 19.34
N ARG A 23 -7.43 -17.51 20.28
CA ARG A 23 -8.00 -16.65 21.35
C ARG A 23 -7.02 -16.07 22.40
N ALA A 24 -6.07 -16.83 22.96
CA ALA A 24 -5.38 -16.38 24.18
C ALA A 24 -4.23 -15.37 23.97
N ALA A 25 -3.40 -15.54 22.92
CA ALA A 25 -2.36 -14.56 22.56
C ALA A 25 -2.94 -13.36 21.78
N ARG A 26 -4.06 -13.57 21.07
CA ARG A 26 -4.87 -12.47 20.53
C ARG A 26 -5.38 -11.58 21.64
N GLN A 27 -5.79 -12.11 22.80
CA GLN A 27 -6.44 -11.30 23.84
C GLN A 27 -5.56 -10.15 24.34
N ARG A 28 -4.28 -10.39 24.66
CA ARG A 28 -3.41 -9.33 25.22
C ARG A 28 -2.97 -8.29 24.19
N LEU A 29 -2.76 -8.70 22.94
CA LEU A 29 -2.48 -7.79 21.81
C LEU A 29 -3.77 -7.12 21.30
N SER A 30 -4.92 -7.79 21.43
CA SER A 30 -6.24 -7.24 21.13
C SER A 30 -6.70 -6.28 22.19
N ASP A 31 -6.32 -6.43 23.45
CA ASP A 31 -6.74 -5.51 24.51
C ASP A 31 -5.95 -4.20 24.42
N ALA A 32 -4.65 -4.27 24.11
CA ALA A 32 -3.83 -3.11 23.80
C ALA A 32 -4.24 -2.44 22.47
N SER A 33 -4.56 -3.22 21.44
CA SER A 33 -5.05 -2.69 20.16
C SER A 33 -6.54 -2.27 20.19
N ALA A 34 -7.37 -2.86 21.05
CA ALA A 34 -8.77 -2.48 21.26
C ALA A 34 -8.90 -1.29 22.22
N ALA A 35 -7.93 -1.09 23.11
CA ALA A 35 -7.77 0.18 23.84
C ALA A 35 -7.43 1.32 22.87
N ALA A 36 -6.62 1.07 21.83
CA ALA A 36 -6.36 2.02 20.75
C ALA A 36 -7.54 2.19 19.76
N LEU A 37 -8.46 1.22 19.67
CA LEU A 37 -9.73 1.34 18.91
C LEU A 37 -10.84 2.09 19.67
N ARG A 38 -10.52 2.77 20.77
CA ARG A 38 -11.47 3.63 21.49
C ARG A 38 -11.53 5.03 20.85
N GLY A 39 -12.25 5.12 19.74
CA GLY A 39 -12.64 6.39 19.10
C GLY A 39 -11.51 6.99 18.26
N GLY A 40 -11.74 7.12 16.95
CA GLY A 40 -10.83 7.85 16.08
C GLY A 40 -10.71 9.32 16.49
N ILE A 41 -9.58 9.95 16.15
CA ILE A 41 -9.42 11.40 16.37
C ILE A 41 -10.40 12.11 15.43
N PRO A 42 -11.37 12.89 15.95
CA PRO A 42 -12.34 13.54 15.10
C PRO A 42 -11.65 14.60 14.23
N ALA A 43 -12.11 14.73 12.99
CA ALA A 43 -11.64 15.81 12.12
C ALA A 43 -11.87 17.18 12.77
N PRO A 44 -11.05 18.20 12.42
CA PRO A 44 -11.26 19.58 12.85
C PRO A 44 -12.70 20.04 12.60
N ALA A 45 -13.26 20.80 13.54
CA ALA A 45 -14.68 21.17 13.51
C ALA A 45 -15.10 21.85 12.19
N SER A 46 -14.20 22.63 11.58
CA SER A 46 -14.40 23.32 10.31
C SER A 46 -14.66 22.40 9.11
N ILE A 47 -14.16 21.16 9.14
CA ILE A 47 -14.29 20.20 8.02
C ILE A 47 -14.97 18.89 8.43
N ARG A 48 -15.41 18.77 9.69
CA ARG A 48 -15.99 17.54 10.25
C ARG A 48 -17.25 17.08 9.53
N ALA A 49 -18.11 18.02 9.14
CA ALA A 49 -19.35 17.73 8.41
C ALA A 49 -19.13 17.57 6.89
N SER A 50 -17.90 17.75 6.40
CA SER A 50 -17.59 17.66 4.98
C SER A 50 -17.02 16.29 4.62
N ASP A 51 -17.12 15.90 3.34
CA ASP A 51 -16.44 14.72 2.82
C ASP A 51 -14.95 14.99 2.49
N ARG A 52 -14.34 16.02 3.08
CA ARG A 52 -12.94 16.42 2.83
C ARG A 52 -11.96 15.91 3.90
N ASN A 53 -12.38 14.95 4.71
CA ASN A 53 -11.53 14.30 5.71
C ASN A 53 -11.26 12.84 5.34
N GLY A 54 -10.08 12.36 5.69
CA GLY A 54 -9.67 10.97 5.58
C GLY A 54 -8.63 10.66 6.65
N PHE A 55 -8.54 9.41 7.09
CA PHE A 55 -7.60 9.02 8.15
C PHE A 55 -6.17 8.92 7.61
N SER A 56 -5.18 9.17 8.48
CA SER A 56 -3.75 9.09 8.17
C SER A 56 -3.06 7.85 8.77
N ASP A 57 -3.84 6.90 9.30
CA ASP A 57 -3.33 5.68 9.91
C ASP A 57 -2.44 4.90 8.94
N LEU A 58 -1.28 4.48 9.45
CA LEU A 58 -0.31 3.66 8.74
C LEU A 58 -0.29 2.25 9.32
N VAL A 59 -0.05 1.27 8.45
CA VAL A 59 0.15 -0.11 8.86
C VAL A 59 1.62 -0.44 8.74
N LEU A 60 2.23 -0.72 9.89
CA LEU A 60 3.63 -1.08 9.98
C LEU A 60 3.78 -2.60 10.09
N ASP A 61 4.71 -3.14 9.32
CA ASP A 61 5.12 -4.54 9.43
C ASP A 61 6.08 -4.74 10.60
N ARG A 62 6.41 -6.00 10.88
CA ARG A 62 7.45 -6.36 11.84
C ARG A 62 8.75 -5.60 11.50
N GLY A 63 9.30 -4.91 12.49
CA GLY A 63 10.46 -4.03 12.32
C GLY A 63 10.10 -2.57 12.01
N GLY A 64 8.82 -2.17 12.08
CA GLY A 64 8.42 -0.76 11.93
C GLY A 64 8.43 -0.25 10.49
N VAL A 65 8.46 -1.16 9.52
CA VAL A 65 8.57 -0.82 8.08
C VAL A 65 7.18 -0.77 7.45
N ALA A 66 6.84 0.34 6.82
CA ALA A 66 5.62 0.49 6.03
C ALA A 66 5.78 -0.20 4.67
N ARG A 67 5.07 -1.32 4.50
CA ARG A 67 4.99 -2.07 3.23
C ARG A 67 3.55 -2.20 2.72
N ARG A 68 2.58 -1.79 3.53
CA ARG A 68 1.14 -1.89 3.29
C ARG A 68 0.49 -0.54 3.50
N GLY A 69 -0.60 -0.29 2.77
CA GLY A 69 -1.46 0.87 2.94
C GLY A 69 -2.87 0.44 3.30
N LEU A 70 -3.55 1.25 4.11
CA LEU A 70 -4.98 1.14 4.35
C LEU A 70 -5.72 2.01 3.34
N LEU A 71 -6.84 1.49 2.82
CA LEU A 71 -7.79 2.21 1.97
C LEU A 71 -9.06 2.54 2.74
N TYR A 72 -9.57 1.56 3.50
CA TYR A 72 -10.76 1.70 4.33
C TYR A 72 -10.52 1.10 5.72
N LEU A 73 -11.15 1.67 6.74
CA LEU A 73 -11.12 1.16 8.10
C LEU A 73 -12.52 1.16 8.69
N SER A 74 -12.92 0.09 9.38
CA SER A 74 -14.18 0.09 10.16
C SER A 74 -13.93 0.67 11.55
N GLY A 75 -14.69 1.68 11.92
CA GLY A 75 -14.84 2.17 13.29
C GLY A 75 -16.23 1.87 13.84
N LYS A 76 -16.51 2.39 15.05
CA LYS A 76 -17.83 2.30 15.68
C LYS A 76 -18.89 3.09 14.91
N ASP A 77 -18.49 4.22 14.33
CA ASP A 77 -19.37 5.18 13.66
C ASP A 77 -19.49 4.94 12.13
N GLY A 78 -19.02 3.78 11.65
CA GLY A 78 -19.03 3.41 10.24
C GLY A 78 -17.64 3.19 9.66
N TRP A 79 -17.48 3.44 8.37
CA TRP A 79 -16.22 3.23 7.66
C TRP A 79 -15.54 4.56 7.38
N GLY A 80 -14.25 4.64 7.67
CA GLY A 80 -13.38 5.73 7.26
C GLY A 80 -12.69 5.40 5.94
N GLU A 81 -12.37 6.44 5.17
CA GLU A 81 -11.54 6.38 3.96
C GLU A 81 -10.16 6.97 4.25
N ALA A 82 -9.11 6.36 3.73
CA ALA A 82 -7.75 6.84 3.91
C ALA A 82 -7.53 8.17 3.19
N PHE A 83 -6.73 9.07 3.78
CA PHE A 83 -6.38 10.35 3.19
C PHE A 83 -5.79 10.21 1.78
N SER A 84 -4.88 9.25 1.59
CA SER A 84 -4.26 8.95 0.29
C SER A 84 -5.26 8.47 -0.76
N LEU A 85 -6.24 7.64 -0.36
CA LEU A 85 -7.32 7.20 -1.25
C LEU A 85 -8.20 8.38 -1.64
N LYS A 86 -8.61 9.20 -0.66
CA LYS A 86 -9.44 10.38 -0.92
C LYS A 86 -8.81 11.34 -1.93
N LEU A 87 -7.52 11.63 -1.78
CA LEU A 87 -6.77 12.45 -2.74
C LEU A 87 -6.77 11.83 -4.15
N ALA A 88 -6.55 10.52 -4.24
CA ALA A 88 -6.56 9.82 -5.53
C ALA A 88 -7.95 9.83 -6.18
N LEU A 89 -9.02 9.58 -5.42
CA LEU A 89 -10.39 9.61 -5.93
C LEU A 89 -10.79 11.00 -6.43
N LEU A 90 -10.44 12.06 -5.70
CA LEU A 90 -10.67 13.44 -6.15
C LEU A 90 -9.97 13.73 -7.49
N TYR A 91 -8.73 13.25 -7.64
CA TYR A 91 -7.98 13.43 -8.89
C TYR A 91 -8.54 12.61 -10.05
N LEU A 92 -8.97 11.38 -9.77
CA LEU A 92 -9.53 10.46 -10.77
C LEU A 92 -10.94 10.87 -11.22
N ALA A 93 -11.72 11.52 -10.34
CA ALA A 93 -13.05 12.03 -10.67
C ALA A 93 -12.99 13.08 -11.81
N ASP A 94 -11.97 13.95 -11.82
CA ASP A 94 -11.75 14.90 -12.91
C ASP A 94 -11.46 14.20 -14.26
N ALA A 95 -10.96 12.97 -14.22
CA ALA A 95 -10.75 12.11 -15.39
C ALA A 95 -11.96 11.21 -15.71
N GLY A 96 -13.07 11.35 -15.00
CA GLY A 96 -14.29 10.53 -15.16
C GLY A 96 -14.15 9.09 -14.62
N LEU A 97 -13.19 8.84 -13.74
CA LEU A 97 -12.90 7.53 -13.17
C LEU A 97 -13.38 7.45 -11.72
N GLU A 98 -14.62 7.02 -11.55
CA GLU A 98 -15.21 6.79 -10.22
C GLU A 98 -14.82 5.42 -9.65
N PRO A 99 -14.70 5.29 -8.31
CA PRO A 99 -14.45 4.00 -7.67
C PRO A 99 -15.65 3.08 -7.84
N ALA A 100 -15.38 1.82 -8.20
CA ALA A 100 -16.42 0.79 -8.34
C ALA A 100 -16.04 -0.46 -7.56
N ALA A 101 -17.02 -1.33 -7.34
CA ALA A 101 -16.75 -2.72 -6.95
C ALA A 101 -16.54 -3.56 -8.22
N ASP A 102 -15.59 -4.49 -8.20
CA ASP A 102 -15.52 -5.55 -9.21
C ASP A 102 -16.48 -6.72 -8.89
N ALA A 103 -16.42 -7.80 -9.67
CA ALA A 103 -17.30 -8.96 -9.50
C ALA A 103 -17.11 -9.67 -8.15
N GLN A 104 -15.95 -9.52 -7.52
CA GLN A 104 -15.59 -10.07 -6.22
C GLN A 104 -15.87 -9.08 -5.08
N GLY A 105 -16.33 -7.87 -5.40
CA GLY A 105 -16.56 -6.81 -4.43
C GLY A 105 -15.31 -6.01 -4.08
N PHE A 106 -14.19 -6.16 -4.80
CA PHE A 106 -12.97 -5.42 -4.56
C PHE A 106 -13.04 -4.02 -5.14
N LEU A 107 -12.32 -3.07 -4.54
CA LEU A 107 -12.19 -1.73 -5.07
C LEU A 107 -11.54 -1.79 -6.46
N ARG A 108 -12.22 -1.20 -7.43
CA ARG A 108 -11.78 -1.06 -8.81
C ARG A 108 -11.61 0.41 -9.14
N LEU A 109 -10.41 0.77 -9.61
CA LEU A 109 -10.09 2.09 -10.14
C LEU A 109 -9.83 1.94 -11.65
N GLY A 110 -10.67 2.54 -12.48
CA GLY A 110 -10.65 2.32 -13.92
C GLY A 110 -10.77 0.82 -14.27
N ARG A 111 -9.75 0.26 -14.92
CA ARG A 111 -9.70 -1.17 -15.28
C ARG A 111 -9.02 -2.07 -14.25
N VAL A 112 -8.44 -1.49 -13.18
CA VAL A 112 -7.62 -2.23 -12.22
C VAL A 112 -8.44 -2.58 -10.98
N SER A 113 -8.52 -3.88 -10.68
CA SER A 113 -9.06 -4.39 -9.42
C SER A 113 -7.95 -4.51 -8.37
N LEU A 114 -8.17 -3.86 -7.23
CA LEU A 114 -7.27 -3.79 -6.08
C LEU A 114 -7.75 -4.76 -5.00
N GLY A 115 -7.47 -6.05 -5.15
CA GLY A 115 -7.80 -7.06 -4.13
C GLY A 115 -7.12 -6.78 -2.78
N PRO A 116 -7.82 -6.94 -1.64
CA PRO A 116 -7.24 -6.70 -0.32
C PRO A 116 -6.28 -7.83 0.07
N LEU A 117 -5.35 -7.54 0.99
CA LEU A 117 -4.54 -8.54 1.66
C LEU A 117 -5.42 -9.34 2.64
N ASP A 118 -5.74 -10.57 2.25
CA ASP A 118 -6.64 -11.48 2.97
C ASP A 118 -5.92 -12.43 3.96
N GLY A 119 -4.60 -12.28 4.09
CA GLY A 119 -3.78 -13.10 4.98
C GLY A 119 -3.44 -14.50 4.42
N THR A 120 -3.69 -14.78 3.14
CA THR A 120 -3.33 -16.04 2.46
C THR A 120 -2.09 -15.92 1.58
N VAL A 121 -1.65 -14.69 1.33
CA VAL A 121 -0.64 -14.34 0.33
C VAL A 121 0.76 -14.29 0.94
N GLY A 122 1.69 -15.10 0.41
CA GLY A 122 3.13 -15.07 0.71
C GLY A 122 3.52 -14.74 2.16
N GLY A 123 4.52 -13.86 2.32
CA GLY A 123 5.04 -13.38 3.61
C GLY A 123 4.00 -12.79 4.58
N TYR A 124 2.79 -12.51 4.09
CA TYR A 124 1.66 -11.98 4.84
C TYR A 124 0.66 -13.06 5.26
N ALA A 125 1.05 -14.33 5.27
CA ALA A 125 0.26 -15.39 5.86
C ALA A 125 -0.02 -15.10 7.34
N ARG A 126 -1.29 -15.19 7.76
CA ARG A 126 -1.74 -14.95 9.17
C ARG A 126 -1.60 -13.51 9.66
N LEU A 127 -1.66 -12.54 8.74
CA LEU A 127 -1.67 -11.12 9.04
C LEU A 127 -2.91 -10.68 9.84
N ASP A 128 -2.80 -9.52 10.50
CA ASP A 128 -3.98 -8.76 10.89
C ASP A 128 -4.63 -8.13 9.65
N THR A 129 -5.82 -8.60 9.30
CA THR A 129 -6.59 -8.19 8.11
C THR A 129 -7.66 -7.15 8.45
N ARG A 130 -7.53 -6.39 9.55
CA ARG A 130 -8.45 -5.29 9.85
C ARG A 130 -8.32 -4.18 8.81
N GLY A 131 -9.46 -3.72 8.30
CA GLY A 131 -9.51 -2.72 7.23
C GLY A 131 -9.18 -3.29 5.85
N TYR A 132 -9.30 -2.45 4.83
CA TYR A 132 -8.99 -2.78 3.45
C TYR A 132 -7.53 -2.44 3.20
N GLN A 133 -6.65 -3.43 3.24
CA GLN A 133 -5.21 -3.23 3.10
C GLN A 133 -4.70 -3.69 1.73
N ILE A 134 -3.79 -2.93 1.13
CA ILE A 134 -3.10 -3.31 -0.12
C ILE A 134 -1.58 -3.19 0.06
N LEU A 135 -0.82 -3.84 -0.82
CA LEU A 135 0.63 -3.66 -0.87
C LEU A 135 0.98 -2.26 -1.40
N ARG A 136 2.06 -1.70 -0.84
CA ARG A 136 2.73 -0.55 -1.43
C ARG A 136 3.58 -1.01 -2.60
N GLU A 137 3.40 -0.38 -3.75
CA GLU A 137 4.28 -0.56 -4.89
C GLU A 137 5.57 0.26 -4.66
N PHE A 138 6.72 -0.42 -4.74
CA PHE A 138 8.04 0.23 -4.68
C PHE A 138 8.69 0.38 -6.06
N ARG A 139 7.90 0.13 -7.12
CA ARG A 139 8.22 0.53 -8.49
C ARG A 139 8.05 2.07 -8.62
N PRO A 140 8.72 2.74 -9.57
CA PRO A 140 8.57 4.18 -9.77
C PRO A 140 7.09 4.61 -9.82
N ALA A 141 6.69 5.72 -9.19
CA ALA A 141 7.50 6.72 -8.49
C ALA A 141 7.78 6.36 -7.02
N THR A 142 9.06 6.40 -6.62
CA THR A 142 9.53 6.21 -5.24
C THR A 142 9.89 7.52 -4.54
N ARG A 143 9.79 8.66 -5.25
CA ARG A 143 10.07 10.01 -4.76
C ARG A 143 9.02 10.98 -5.29
N LEU A 144 8.73 12.02 -4.51
CA LEU A 144 7.87 13.13 -4.90
C LEU A 144 8.70 14.40 -5.04
N ARG A 145 8.30 15.30 -5.94
CA ARG A 145 8.87 16.64 -5.99
C ARG A 145 8.37 17.41 -4.77
N ALA A 146 9.29 17.89 -3.94
CA ALA A 146 8.99 18.69 -2.76
C ALA A 146 9.53 20.11 -2.93
N PHE A 147 8.84 21.07 -2.34
CA PHE A 147 9.25 22.46 -2.28
C PHE A 147 9.13 22.97 -0.83
N PRO A 148 10.11 23.73 -0.33
CA PRO A 148 9.96 24.43 0.94
C PRO A 148 8.74 25.36 0.90
N LEU A 149 7.95 25.40 1.97
CA LEU A 149 6.80 26.29 2.05
C LEU A 149 7.21 27.76 1.87
N ARG A 150 8.37 28.16 2.39
CA ARG A 150 8.93 29.51 2.19
C ARG A 150 9.09 29.86 0.69
N ASP A 151 9.58 28.93 -0.13
CA ASP A 151 9.82 29.18 -1.55
C ASP A 151 8.49 29.30 -2.30
N LEU A 152 7.45 28.58 -1.86
CA LEU A 152 6.10 28.73 -2.38
C LEU A 152 5.50 30.10 -2.03
N LEU A 153 5.64 30.54 -0.78
CA LEU A 153 5.13 31.83 -0.31
C LEU A 153 5.87 33.02 -0.93
N GLU A 154 7.16 32.87 -1.23
CA GLU A 154 7.98 33.87 -1.92
C GLU A 154 7.79 33.86 -3.44
N GLY A 155 6.91 33.01 -3.98
CA GLY A 155 6.63 32.94 -5.42
C GLY A 155 7.74 32.31 -6.27
N LYS A 156 8.70 31.61 -5.66
CA LYS A 156 9.80 30.92 -6.36
C LYS A 156 9.35 29.60 -7.01
N VAL A 157 8.22 29.05 -6.59
CA VAL A 157 7.64 27.84 -7.18
C VAL A 157 6.74 28.21 -8.36
N LEU A 158 7.15 27.82 -9.57
CA LEU A 158 6.36 28.04 -10.79
C LEU A 158 4.98 27.36 -10.68
N ALA A 159 3.91 28.08 -11.04
CA ALA A 159 2.54 27.53 -11.03
C ALA A 159 2.38 26.26 -11.88
N ALA A 160 3.15 26.15 -12.97
CA ALA A 160 3.19 24.95 -13.82
C ALA A 160 3.69 23.69 -13.08
N ALA A 161 4.43 23.85 -11.98
CA ALA A 161 4.87 22.72 -11.15
C ALA A 161 3.74 22.13 -10.29
N LEU A 162 2.63 22.86 -10.10
CA LEU A 162 1.50 22.47 -9.24
C LEU A 162 0.21 22.21 -10.02
N ARG A 163 0.01 22.90 -11.15
CA ARG A 163 -1.22 22.81 -11.95
C ARG A 163 -1.48 21.37 -12.43
N GLY A 164 -2.71 20.90 -12.24
CA GLY A 164 -3.14 19.55 -12.68
C GLY A 164 -2.51 18.40 -11.89
N ARG A 165 -2.04 18.66 -10.66
CA ARG A 165 -1.40 17.67 -9.80
C ARG A 165 -2.03 17.68 -8.41
N ILE A 166 -1.92 16.55 -7.72
CA ILE A 166 -2.16 16.48 -6.29
C ILE A 166 -0.98 17.16 -5.59
N ALA A 167 -1.24 18.25 -4.88
CA ALA A 167 -0.26 18.92 -4.03
C ALA A 167 -0.63 18.68 -2.56
N VAL A 168 0.30 18.07 -1.81
CA VAL A 168 0.11 17.78 -0.39
C VAL A 168 0.99 18.72 0.43
N LEU A 169 0.37 19.44 1.36
CA LEU A 169 1.07 20.27 2.33
C LEU A 169 1.22 19.48 3.64
N GLY A 170 2.44 19.41 4.16
CA GLY A 170 2.71 18.80 5.46
C GLY A 170 4.11 19.12 5.95
N THR A 171 4.48 18.52 7.08
CA THR A 171 5.76 18.79 7.75
C THR A 171 6.75 17.66 7.49
N ALA A 172 7.98 18.02 7.16
CA ALA A 172 9.12 17.10 7.08
C ALA A 172 10.22 17.50 8.09
N ALA A 173 9.83 18.17 9.18
CA ALA A 173 10.75 18.60 10.22
C ALA A 173 11.06 17.43 11.15
N ASP A 174 12.33 17.24 11.51
CA ASP A 174 12.78 16.15 12.39
C ASP A 174 12.17 16.22 13.80
N SER A 175 11.72 17.40 14.22
CA SER A 175 11.02 17.60 15.50
C SER A 175 9.62 17.00 15.53
N VAL A 176 9.02 16.73 14.36
CA VAL A 176 7.71 16.07 14.26
C VAL A 176 7.96 14.57 14.13
N LYS A 177 7.48 13.79 15.10
CA LYS A 177 7.63 12.33 15.14
C LYS A 177 6.71 11.61 14.15
N ASP A 178 6.86 11.93 12.87
CA ASP A 178 6.24 11.26 11.72
C ASP A 178 7.24 10.68 10.68
N PRO A 179 8.46 10.21 11.07
CA PRO A 179 9.31 9.49 10.13
C PRO A 179 8.88 8.03 10.03
N VAL A 180 8.81 7.52 8.80
CA VAL A 180 8.35 6.17 8.48
C VAL A 180 9.44 5.42 7.71
N ALA A 181 9.81 4.23 8.21
CA ALA A 181 10.72 3.36 7.50
C ALA A 181 9.99 2.70 6.33
N THR A 182 10.62 2.68 5.15
CA THR A 182 10.14 1.91 3.98
C THR A 182 11.24 0.93 3.56
N PRO A 183 10.94 -0.17 2.85
CA PRO A 183 11.96 -1.10 2.37
C PRO A 183 13.11 -0.45 1.59
N MET A 184 12.84 0.65 0.89
CA MET A 184 13.87 1.41 0.15
C MET A 184 14.88 2.10 1.07
N ASN A 185 14.46 2.46 2.27
CA ASN A 185 15.24 3.26 3.22
C ASN A 185 15.45 2.52 4.55
N ALA A 186 15.09 1.23 4.63
CA ALA A 186 15.11 0.47 5.88
C ALA A 186 16.53 0.26 6.43
N VAL A 187 17.54 0.40 5.57
CA VAL A 187 18.97 0.29 5.90
C VAL A 187 19.63 1.68 6.01
N SER A 188 18.88 2.75 5.73
CA SER A 188 19.37 4.13 5.78
C SER A 188 18.77 4.88 6.97
N GLU A 189 19.50 5.85 7.53
CA GLU A 189 18.99 6.73 8.59
C GLU A 189 17.91 7.72 8.09
N HIS A 190 17.74 7.82 6.77
CA HIS A 190 16.82 8.75 6.13
C HIS A 190 15.41 8.15 6.01
N LEU A 191 14.68 8.19 7.11
CA LEU A 191 13.27 7.81 7.15
C LEU A 191 12.42 8.77 6.31
N LEU A 192 11.32 8.25 5.76
CA LEU A 192 10.46 9.01 4.88
C LEU A 192 9.42 9.79 5.71
N PRO A 193 9.21 11.10 5.51
CA PRO A 193 8.12 11.80 6.16
C PRO A 193 6.76 11.15 5.83
N GLY A 194 5.87 11.02 6.82
CA GLY A 194 4.55 10.39 6.62
C GLY A 194 3.71 11.10 5.56
N VAL A 195 3.78 12.43 5.46
CA VAL A 195 3.16 13.20 4.36
C VAL A 195 3.62 12.72 2.97
N THR A 196 4.91 12.43 2.82
CA THR A 196 5.47 11.92 1.57
C THR A 196 4.98 10.51 1.29
N LEU A 197 4.86 9.66 2.32
CA LEU A 197 4.31 8.32 2.18
C LEU A 197 2.84 8.35 1.73
N HIS A 198 2.01 9.22 2.29
CA HIS A 198 0.62 9.40 1.84
C HIS A 198 0.54 9.89 0.39
N GLY A 199 1.39 10.84 0.00
CA GLY A 199 1.48 11.31 -1.38
C GLY A 199 1.90 10.20 -2.34
N LEU A 200 2.85 9.35 -1.94
CA LEU A 200 3.27 8.19 -2.71
C LEU A 200 2.12 7.20 -2.89
N PHE A 201 1.37 6.90 -1.83
CA PHE A 201 0.16 6.07 -1.89
C PHE A 201 -0.90 6.64 -2.84
N ALA A 202 -1.18 7.94 -2.76
CA ALA A 202 -2.09 8.60 -3.68
C ALA A 202 -1.61 8.47 -5.13
N ALA A 203 -0.32 8.69 -5.40
CA ALA A 203 0.27 8.55 -6.73
C ALA A 203 0.14 7.11 -7.28
N GLN A 204 0.33 6.08 -6.44
CA GLN A 204 0.10 4.68 -6.85
C GLN A 204 -1.35 4.43 -7.22
N LEU A 205 -2.31 4.91 -6.42
CA LEU A 205 -3.73 4.73 -6.70
C LEU A 205 -4.16 5.45 -7.98
N VAL A 206 -3.61 6.64 -8.23
CA VAL A 206 -3.79 7.37 -9.50
C VAL A 206 -3.20 6.57 -10.66
N ALA A 207 -2.01 6.00 -10.52
CA ALA A 207 -1.40 5.18 -11.58
C ALA A 207 -2.19 3.89 -11.84
N HIS A 208 -2.76 3.26 -10.81
CA HIS A 208 -3.70 2.15 -10.99
C HIS A 208 -4.93 2.58 -11.81
N GLY A 209 -5.50 3.75 -11.51
CA GLY A 209 -6.68 4.27 -12.19
C GLY A 209 -6.42 4.70 -13.64
N LEU A 210 -5.44 5.57 -13.86
CA LEU A 210 -5.16 6.20 -15.16
C LEU A 210 -4.32 5.32 -16.08
N GLU A 211 -3.21 4.80 -15.57
CA GLU A 211 -2.25 4.05 -16.39
C GLU A 211 -2.65 2.58 -16.49
N GLY A 212 -3.42 2.08 -15.53
CA GLY A 212 -3.83 0.69 -15.47
C GLY A 212 -2.73 -0.23 -14.98
N LEU A 213 -1.77 0.29 -14.20
CA LEU A 213 -0.71 -0.52 -13.61
C LEU A 213 -1.34 -1.58 -12.71
N VAL A 214 -0.99 -2.84 -12.92
CA VAL A 214 -1.55 -3.95 -12.14
C VAL A 214 -0.78 -4.04 -10.82
N PRO A 215 -1.47 -4.12 -9.66
CA PRO A 215 -0.81 -4.29 -8.37
C PRO A 215 -0.01 -5.60 -8.35
N THR A 216 1.12 -5.59 -7.65
CA THR A 216 1.91 -6.80 -7.39
C THR A 216 1.03 -7.81 -6.67
N ARG A 217 0.92 -9.01 -7.25
CA ARG A 217 0.18 -10.14 -6.66
C ARG A 217 1.16 -11.24 -6.29
N PRO A 218 1.58 -11.32 -5.03
CA PRO A 218 2.41 -12.43 -4.59
C PRO A 218 1.63 -13.75 -4.73
N LEU A 219 2.36 -14.84 -4.90
CA LEU A 219 1.77 -16.17 -4.98
C LEU A 219 1.04 -16.51 -3.66
N PRO A 220 -0.16 -17.11 -3.74
CA PRO A 220 -0.80 -17.68 -2.56
C PRO A 220 0.11 -18.73 -1.93
N ARG A 221 0.17 -18.77 -0.59
CA ARG A 221 0.94 -19.78 0.15
C ARG A 221 0.75 -21.23 -0.32
N PRO A 222 -0.47 -21.72 -0.61
CA PRO A 222 -0.64 -23.11 -1.05
C PRO A 222 0.00 -23.40 -2.41
N VAL A 223 0.30 -22.39 -3.22
CA VAL A 223 1.02 -22.53 -4.50
C VAL A 223 2.52 -22.30 -4.30
N GLU A 224 2.88 -21.30 -3.50
CA GLU A 224 4.26 -20.95 -3.21
C GLU A 224 5.02 -22.09 -2.48
N SER A 225 4.42 -22.68 -1.44
CA SER A 225 5.06 -23.73 -0.64
C SER A 225 5.46 -24.99 -1.43
N PRO A 226 4.59 -25.61 -2.25
CA PRO A 226 4.99 -26.77 -3.05
C PRO A 226 5.98 -26.41 -4.14
N LEU A 227 5.89 -25.21 -4.74
CA LEU A 227 6.87 -24.75 -5.71
C LEU A 227 8.27 -24.65 -5.09
N ILE A 228 8.38 -24.06 -3.90
CA ILE A 228 9.65 -24.01 -3.15
C ILE A 228 10.13 -25.43 -2.84
N GLY A 229 9.25 -26.31 -2.36
CA GLY A 229 9.59 -27.70 -2.07
C GLY A 229 10.11 -28.46 -3.29
N LEU A 230 9.49 -28.27 -4.45
CA LEU A 230 9.91 -28.85 -5.72
C LEU A 230 11.30 -28.35 -6.12
N LEU A 231 11.56 -27.05 -6.03
CA LEU A 231 12.87 -26.47 -6.35
C LEU A 231 13.98 -27.00 -5.43
N VAL A 232 13.70 -27.12 -4.13
CA VAL A 232 14.63 -27.70 -3.16
C VAL A 232 14.89 -29.17 -3.47
N LEU A 233 13.86 -29.94 -3.80
CA LEU A 233 13.99 -31.36 -4.17
C LEU A 233 14.83 -31.54 -5.45
N LEU A 234 14.56 -30.74 -6.49
CA LEU A 234 15.33 -30.76 -7.73
C LEU A 234 16.81 -30.41 -7.49
N GLY A 235 17.07 -29.39 -6.66
CA GLY A 235 18.42 -29.03 -6.24
C GLY A 235 19.13 -30.16 -5.49
N ALA A 236 18.43 -30.85 -4.59
CA ALA A 236 18.97 -31.98 -3.83
C ALA A 236 19.30 -33.18 -4.73
N VAL A 237 18.40 -33.55 -5.65
CA VAL A 237 18.63 -34.64 -6.61
C VAL A 237 19.81 -34.33 -7.53
N ALA A 238 19.88 -33.11 -8.05
CA ALA A 238 21.03 -32.66 -8.84
C ALA A 238 22.34 -32.71 -8.04
N GLY A 239 22.31 -32.30 -6.78
CA GLY A 239 23.46 -32.35 -5.87
C GLY A 239 23.97 -33.78 -5.63
N VAL A 240 23.08 -34.74 -5.44
CA VAL A 240 23.46 -36.16 -5.26
C VAL A 240 24.01 -36.78 -6.54
N GLY A 241 23.50 -36.37 -7.71
CA GLY A 241 23.96 -36.86 -9.02
C GLY A 241 25.38 -36.39 -9.40
N VAL A 242 25.83 -35.25 -8.88
CA VAL A 242 27.14 -34.68 -9.20
C VAL A 242 28.20 -35.16 -8.20
N ARG A 243 29.01 -36.14 -8.61
CA ARG A 243 30.11 -36.68 -7.78
C ARG A 243 31.33 -35.76 -7.65
N GLN A 244 31.42 -34.71 -8.47
CA GLN A 244 32.56 -33.79 -8.51
C GLN A 244 32.21 -32.46 -7.81
N LEU A 245 32.72 -32.27 -6.60
CA LEU A 245 32.39 -31.13 -5.72
C LEU A 245 32.66 -29.76 -6.37
N TRP A 246 33.71 -29.64 -7.19
CA TRP A 246 34.06 -28.39 -7.87
C TRP A 246 33.04 -28.02 -8.97
N LEU A 247 32.51 -29.03 -9.69
CA LEU A 247 31.50 -28.82 -10.72
C LEU A 247 30.18 -28.36 -10.11
N LEU A 248 29.80 -28.95 -8.97
CA LEU A 248 28.64 -28.50 -8.20
C LEU A 248 28.81 -27.04 -7.76
N ALA A 249 30.00 -26.65 -7.29
CA ALA A 249 30.29 -25.27 -6.90
C ALA A 249 30.19 -24.29 -8.09
N VAL A 250 30.75 -24.64 -9.25
CA VAL A 250 30.68 -23.82 -10.47
C VAL A 250 29.24 -23.67 -10.96
N VAL A 251 28.46 -24.76 -11.02
CA VAL A 251 27.06 -24.73 -11.45
C VAL A 251 26.19 -23.93 -10.48
N SER A 252 26.41 -24.09 -9.17
CA SER A 252 25.66 -23.35 -8.15
C SER A 252 25.98 -21.86 -8.17
N ALA A 253 27.25 -21.49 -8.34
CA ALA A 253 27.68 -20.10 -8.50
C ALA A 253 27.10 -19.50 -9.78
N GLY A 254 27.20 -20.22 -10.90
CA GLY A 254 26.64 -19.79 -12.19
C GLY A 254 25.12 -19.61 -12.14
N GLY A 255 24.40 -20.56 -11.53
CA GLY A 255 22.96 -20.47 -11.32
C GLY A 255 22.56 -19.30 -10.42
N THR A 256 23.33 -19.03 -9.36
CA THR A 256 23.10 -17.87 -8.48
C THR A 256 23.31 -16.56 -9.22
N VAL A 257 24.37 -16.45 -10.03
CA VAL A 257 24.63 -15.27 -10.86
C VAL A 257 23.52 -15.08 -11.90
N LEU A 258 23.10 -16.15 -12.57
CA LEU A 258 22.01 -16.11 -13.54
C LEU A 258 20.69 -15.67 -12.89
N LEU A 259 20.35 -16.24 -11.73
CA LEU A 259 19.17 -15.84 -10.96
C LEU A 259 19.24 -14.37 -10.55
N PHE A 260 20.39 -13.92 -10.05
CA PHE A 260 20.59 -12.52 -9.67
C PHE A 260 20.41 -11.58 -10.87
N VAL A 261 21.04 -11.90 -12.01
CA VAL A 261 20.95 -11.09 -13.24
C VAL A 261 19.52 -11.06 -13.76
N THR A 262 18.83 -12.21 -13.82
CA THR A 262 17.44 -12.27 -14.30
C THR A 262 16.47 -11.53 -13.39
N VAL A 263 16.58 -11.70 -12.07
CA VAL A 263 15.75 -10.96 -11.09
C VAL A 263 16.05 -9.46 -11.16
N HIS A 264 17.31 -9.06 -11.28
CA HIS A 264 17.68 -7.66 -11.40
C HIS A 264 17.15 -7.04 -12.70
N ALA A 265 17.26 -7.76 -13.82
CA ALA A 265 16.71 -7.34 -15.11
C ALA A 265 15.18 -7.22 -15.07
N ALA A 266 14.48 -8.19 -14.47
CA ALA A 266 13.03 -8.14 -14.28
C ALA A 266 12.61 -6.94 -13.42
N PHE A 267 13.35 -6.67 -12.34
CA PHE A 267 13.14 -5.51 -11.48
C PHE A 267 13.30 -4.18 -12.24
N LEU A 268 14.36 -4.05 -13.06
CA LEU A 268 14.57 -2.87 -13.90
C LEU A 268 13.49 -2.71 -14.97
N ALA A 269 12.94 -3.82 -15.48
CA ALA A 269 11.83 -3.83 -16.43
C ALA A 269 10.46 -3.57 -15.78
N GLY A 270 10.39 -3.50 -14.44
CA GLY A 270 9.16 -3.27 -13.70
C GLY A 270 8.19 -4.48 -13.68
N LEU A 271 8.70 -5.67 -14.00
CA LEU A 271 7.96 -6.95 -13.95
C LEU A 271 7.77 -7.45 -12.51
#